data_AF-A0A950IC14-F1
#
_entry.id   AF-A0A950IC14-F1
#
_cell.length_a   1.000
_cell.length_b   1.000
_cell.length_c   1.000
_cell.angle_alpha   90.00
_cell.angle_beta   90.00
_cell.angle_gamma   90.00
#
_symmetry.space_group_name_H-M   'P 1'
#
loop_
_entity.id
_entity.type
_entity.pdbx_description
1 polymer ?
#
loop_
_entity_poly.entity_id
_entity_poly.type
_entity_poly.pdbx_seq_one_letter_code
_entity_poly.pdbx_strand_id
1 'polypeptide(L)'
;NAPAPEETNRRFPLAGAALRADGTLLLVVVDGRRPEDSIGLTRPQFGALFLGLGARDAAAFDSGGSSTLVARVLGDANASVLNVPSDGEERPVADGLFVYSDEPRGTPDRLALRPDRVRTLPGAHVRIEARIVDAAGHAFGTAPPLQGAGAAGRLIDGVFTADATTRQADVPVRSGTLRAMLPVDVVPSLHALRLLPAHPNPDPGGTIALHAVGEDANGNVVETTGAVRFTAQNGTVSDDGFFRAGAHDGIVIARAGGATARLIIPVGRHLLPLTPFADAARWSYVTAPAHAPGHLAVADSTLALDYDLTGTTRAAYAQTTQPLPGEPVALDLDVQGDASGVGLRARFTNRYGEPVALTLARRVDWNGWKQLHVAVPGTLNPPIVLTALYVVPSLGGPPVHAAGTLQFKGVGLVEPGTP
;
A
#
# COMPACT_ATOMS: atom_id res chain seq x y z
N ASN A 1 -4.89 23.84 -7.21
CA ASN A 1 -5.89 23.28 -8.15
C ASN A 1 -7.13 22.89 -7.37
N ALA A 2 -8.32 23.27 -7.83
CA ALA A 2 -9.56 22.76 -7.23
C ALA A 2 -9.66 21.24 -7.53
N PRO A 3 -10.14 20.42 -6.59
CA PRO A 3 -10.40 19.00 -6.85
C PRO A 3 -11.27 18.80 -8.09
N ALA A 4 -10.99 17.76 -8.86
CA ALA A 4 -11.82 17.46 -10.02
C ALA A 4 -13.23 17.04 -9.57
N PRO A 5 -14.33 17.53 -10.18
CA PRO A 5 -15.70 17.27 -9.73
C PRO A 5 -16.03 15.78 -9.54
N GLU A 6 -15.46 14.93 -10.40
CA GLU A 6 -15.59 13.47 -10.39
C GLU A 6 -15.03 12.80 -9.12
N GLU A 7 -14.21 13.49 -8.32
CA GLU A 7 -13.64 12.96 -7.08
C GLU A 7 -14.59 13.11 -5.87
N THR A 8 -15.61 13.95 -5.96
CA THR A 8 -16.41 14.38 -4.80
C THR A 8 -16.90 13.21 -3.95
N ASN A 9 -17.47 12.19 -4.61
CA ASN A 9 -18.10 11.03 -3.97
C ASN A 9 -17.26 9.75 -4.08
N ARG A 10 -15.97 9.90 -4.37
CA ARG A 10 -15.03 8.78 -4.48
C ARG A 10 -14.04 8.85 -3.34
N ARG A 11 -13.61 7.67 -2.86
CA ARG A 11 -12.58 7.60 -1.82
C ARG A 11 -11.22 7.80 -2.44
N PHE A 12 -10.47 8.75 -1.91
CA PHE A 12 -9.11 9.04 -2.33
C PHE A 12 -8.20 9.15 -1.09
N PRO A 13 -6.89 8.98 -1.26
CA PRO A 13 -5.90 9.62 -0.41
C PRO A 13 -6.08 11.14 -0.50
N LEU A 14 -6.07 11.83 0.63
CA LEU A 14 -6.36 13.26 0.70
C LEU A 14 -5.33 13.98 1.56
N ALA A 15 -4.99 15.21 1.18
CA ALA A 15 -4.23 16.14 1.98
C ALA A 15 -5.00 17.45 2.17
N GLY A 16 -4.73 18.16 3.27
CA GLY A 16 -5.30 19.47 3.50
C GLY A 16 -4.77 20.13 4.76
N ALA A 17 -5.16 21.38 4.94
CA ALA A 17 -4.84 22.17 6.13
C ALA A 17 -6.11 22.78 6.72
N ALA A 18 -6.13 22.95 8.03
CA ALA A 18 -7.23 23.57 8.74
C ALA A 18 -6.75 24.45 9.89
N LEU A 19 -7.55 25.47 10.23
CA LEU A 19 -7.34 26.34 11.38
C LEU A 19 -8.45 26.11 12.40
N ARG A 20 -8.05 25.89 13.65
CA ARG A 20 -8.96 25.92 14.80
C ARG A 20 -9.21 27.36 15.24
N ALA A 21 -10.24 27.54 16.06
CA ALA A 21 -10.59 28.86 16.61
C ALA A 21 -9.48 29.47 17.50
N ASP A 22 -8.65 28.64 18.13
CA ASP A 22 -7.52 29.05 18.97
C ASP A 22 -6.24 29.40 18.18
N GLY A 23 -6.29 29.32 16.83
CA GLY A 23 -5.15 29.58 15.96
C GLY A 23 -4.28 28.35 15.67
N THR A 24 -4.63 27.17 16.21
CA THR A 24 -3.90 25.93 15.90
C THR A 24 -4.04 25.57 14.42
N LEU A 25 -2.90 25.41 13.74
CA LEU A 25 -2.83 24.85 12.38
C LEU A 25 -2.81 23.32 12.44
N LEU A 26 -3.71 22.69 11.70
CA LEU A 26 -3.76 21.26 11.48
C LEU A 26 -3.29 20.97 10.05
N LEU A 27 -2.28 20.12 9.91
CA LEU A 27 -1.89 19.52 8.63
C LEU A 27 -2.36 18.07 8.65
N VAL A 28 -3.27 17.72 7.74
CA VAL A 28 -3.95 16.43 7.77
C VAL A 28 -3.73 15.72 6.44
N VAL A 29 -3.17 14.51 6.51
CA VAL A 29 -3.10 13.57 5.40
C VAL A 29 -3.86 12.31 5.79
N VAL A 30 -4.68 11.83 4.86
CA VAL A 30 -5.41 10.58 4.95
C VAL A 30 -4.88 9.69 3.85
N ASP A 31 -4.23 8.59 4.22
CA ASP A 31 -3.80 7.58 3.25
C ASP A 31 -5.01 6.96 2.54
N GLY A 32 -4.77 6.31 1.42
CA GLY A 32 -5.82 5.65 0.65
C GLY A 32 -5.24 4.61 -0.30
N ARG A 33 -6.13 3.87 -0.96
CA ARG A 33 -5.76 2.77 -1.89
C ARG A 33 -4.98 1.63 -1.23
N ARG A 34 -5.15 1.46 0.09
CA ARG A 34 -4.57 0.38 0.88
C ARG A 34 -5.69 -0.28 1.68
N PRO A 35 -6.42 -1.25 1.12
CA PRO A 35 -7.69 -1.70 1.70
C PRO A 35 -7.55 -2.27 3.12
N GLU A 36 -6.36 -2.77 3.47
CA GLU A 36 -6.04 -3.31 4.80
C GLU A 36 -5.69 -2.24 5.84
N ASP A 37 -5.29 -1.03 5.41
CA ASP A 37 -4.82 0.05 6.28
C ASP A 37 -5.73 1.30 6.19
N SER A 38 -5.89 1.83 4.98
CA SER A 38 -6.77 2.95 4.70
C SER A 38 -7.32 2.88 3.27
N ILE A 39 -8.65 2.88 3.17
CA ILE A 39 -9.39 2.99 1.91
C ILE A 39 -9.54 4.44 1.43
N GLY A 40 -9.09 5.43 2.21
CA GLY A 40 -9.29 6.85 1.93
C GLY A 40 -10.71 7.34 2.24
N LEU A 41 -10.93 8.63 1.99
CA LEU A 41 -12.19 9.31 2.28
C LEU A 41 -12.75 10.00 1.04
N THR A 42 -14.06 10.19 1.03
CA THR A 42 -14.72 11.12 0.11
C THR A 42 -14.50 12.57 0.57
N ARG A 43 -14.67 13.55 -0.32
CA ARG A 43 -14.51 14.97 0.05
C ARG A 43 -15.48 15.40 1.17
N PRO A 44 -16.76 15.00 1.18
CA PRO A 44 -17.65 15.27 2.32
C PRO A 44 -17.16 14.63 3.63
N GLN A 45 -16.64 13.41 3.59
CA GLN A 45 -16.07 12.75 4.78
C GLN A 45 -14.82 13.46 5.29
N PHE A 46 -13.99 14.00 4.39
CA PHE A 46 -12.82 14.79 4.78
C PHE A 46 -13.20 16.14 5.39
N GLY A 47 -14.24 16.79 4.86
CA GLY A 47 -14.85 17.96 5.51
C GLY A 47 -15.38 17.62 6.91
N ALA A 48 -16.08 16.49 7.06
CA ALA A 48 -16.56 16.01 8.35
C ALA A 48 -15.40 15.68 9.32
N LEU A 49 -14.28 15.15 8.82
CA LEU A 49 -13.06 14.94 9.61
C LEU A 49 -12.53 16.27 10.14
N PHE A 50 -12.43 17.31 9.30
CA PHE A 50 -12.01 18.64 9.77
C PHE A 50 -12.94 19.20 10.84
N LEU A 51 -14.26 19.09 10.67
CA LEU A 51 -15.23 19.47 11.69
C LEU A 51 -15.03 18.70 13.00
N GLY A 52 -14.83 17.38 12.92
CA GLY A 52 -14.55 16.53 14.08
C GLY A 52 -13.23 16.87 14.77
N LEU A 53 -12.25 17.39 14.02
CA LEU A 53 -10.98 17.90 14.55
C LEU A 53 -11.09 19.33 15.09
N GLY A 54 -12.27 19.96 15.08
CA GLY A 54 -12.53 21.30 15.60
C GLY A 54 -12.09 22.43 14.67
N ALA A 55 -11.96 22.16 13.37
CA ALA A 55 -11.63 23.19 12.39
C ALA A 55 -12.74 24.24 12.27
N ARG A 56 -12.36 25.51 12.27
CA ARG A 56 -13.22 26.63 11.86
C ARG A 56 -13.16 26.80 10.34
N ASP A 57 -11.95 26.84 9.79
CA ASP A 57 -11.68 26.96 8.37
C ASP A 57 -10.82 25.78 7.91
N ALA A 58 -11.05 25.27 6.71
CA ALA A 58 -10.25 24.20 6.13
C ALA A 58 -10.13 24.34 4.62
N ALA A 59 -8.99 23.90 4.09
CA ALA A 59 -8.73 23.81 2.66
C ALA A 59 -8.17 22.42 2.32
N ALA A 60 -8.77 21.79 1.32
CA ALA A 60 -8.22 20.57 0.75
C ALA A 60 -7.14 20.90 -0.28
N PHE A 61 -6.08 20.09 -0.32
CA PHE A 61 -5.05 20.10 -1.33
C PHE A 61 -5.30 19.01 -2.38
N ASP A 62 -4.33 18.85 -3.28
CA ASP A 62 -4.32 17.80 -4.29
C ASP A 62 -4.40 16.40 -3.65
N SER A 63 -5.07 15.48 -4.35
CA SER A 63 -5.43 14.13 -3.88
C SER A 63 -4.58 13.04 -4.53
N GLY A 64 -4.72 11.81 -4.03
CA GLY A 64 -4.12 10.65 -4.67
C GLY A 64 -2.64 10.54 -4.37
N GLY A 65 -1.82 10.28 -5.39
CA GLY A 65 -0.38 10.02 -5.22
C GLY A 65 0.43 11.22 -4.70
N SER A 66 -0.10 12.44 -4.80
CA SER A 66 0.52 13.66 -4.28
C SER A 66 0.23 13.93 -2.79
N SER A 67 -0.72 13.21 -2.18
CA SER A 67 -1.02 13.36 -0.76
C SER A 67 0.11 12.78 0.09
N THR A 68 0.98 13.68 0.57
CA THR A 68 2.18 13.33 1.33
C THR A 68 2.35 14.27 2.53
N LEU A 69 2.63 13.70 3.69
CA LEU A 69 3.05 14.42 4.89
C LEU A 69 4.50 14.08 5.19
N VAL A 70 5.35 15.11 5.20
CA VAL A 70 6.75 15.00 5.57
C VAL A 70 6.99 15.80 6.84
N ALA A 71 7.68 15.21 7.80
CA ALA A 71 8.10 15.92 8.99
C ALA A 71 9.48 15.45 9.44
N ARG A 72 10.21 16.35 10.10
CA ARG A 72 11.34 15.95 10.94
C ARG A 72 10.77 15.47 12.27
N VAL A 73 10.58 14.16 12.41
CA VAL A 73 10.13 13.56 13.66
C VAL A 73 11.10 13.94 14.77
N LEU A 74 10.59 14.27 15.95
CA LEU A 74 11.39 14.75 17.07
C LEU A 74 12.61 13.83 17.32
N GLY A 75 13.81 14.41 17.28
CA GLY A 75 15.07 13.70 17.45
C GLY A 75 15.74 13.19 16.17
N ASP A 76 15.11 13.32 14.99
CA ASP A 76 15.78 13.06 13.71
C ASP A 76 16.54 14.28 13.19
N ALA A 77 17.61 14.01 12.45
CA ALA A 77 18.38 15.05 11.76
C ALA A 77 17.65 15.55 10.51
N ASN A 78 16.96 14.65 9.80
CA ASN A 78 16.33 14.89 8.51
C ASN A 78 14.82 14.68 8.60
N ALA A 79 14.08 15.28 7.69
CA ALA A 79 12.67 14.99 7.52
C ALA A 79 12.47 13.64 6.81
N SER A 80 11.36 12.97 7.13
CA SER A 80 10.92 11.74 6.48
C SER A 80 9.44 11.79 6.20
N VAL A 81 9.00 10.99 5.23
CA VAL A 81 7.58 10.76 4.98
C VAL A 81 6.97 10.06 6.20
N LEU A 82 5.82 10.55 6.66
CA LEU A 82 5.10 9.98 7.79
C LEU A 82 3.93 9.08 7.38
N ASN A 83 3.36 9.33 6.21
CA ASN A 83 2.26 8.56 5.66
C ASN A 83 2.78 7.50 4.67
N VAL A 84 1.89 6.70 4.10
CA VAL A 84 2.27 5.73 3.07
C VAL A 84 1.75 6.20 1.70
N PRO A 85 2.63 6.75 0.82
CA PRO A 85 2.22 7.26 -0.47
C PRO A 85 1.47 6.24 -1.31
N SER A 86 0.33 6.64 -1.86
CA SER A 86 -0.58 5.71 -2.55
C SER A 86 -0.05 5.19 -3.90
N ASP A 87 0.98 5.83 -4.46
CA ASP A 87 1.67 5.38 -5.67
C ASP A 87 2.78 4.34 -5.36
N GLY A 88 3.02 4.04 -4.08
CA GLY A 88 4.10 3.17 -3.61
C GLY A 88 5.39 3.92 -3.27
N GLU A 89 5.55 5.13 -3.81
CA GLU A 89 6.67 6.04 -3.55
C GLU A 89 6.20 7.50 -3.52
N GLU A 90 7.05 8.41 -3.05
CA GLU A 90 6.77 9.84 -3.11
C GLU A 90 6.65 10.31 -4.57
N ARG A 91 5.49 10.87 -4.91
CA ARG A 91 5.29 11.49 -6.22
C ARG A 91 5.99 12.85 -6.28
N PRO A 92 6.75 13.16 -7.35
CA PRO A 92 7.23 14.52 -7.59
C PRO A 92 6.06 15.51 -7.70
N VAL A 93 6.07 16.55 -6.87
CA VAL A 93 5.07 17.63 -6.85
C VAL A 93 5.72 18.98 -7.13
N ALA A 94 4.95 19.92 -7.66
CA ALA A 94 5.45 21.24 -8.04
C ALA A 94 5.52 22.23 -6.87
N ASP A 95 4.65 22.06 -5.86
CA ASP A 95 4.50 22.93 -4.70
C ASP A 95 4.14 22.15 -3.43
N GLY A 96 4.24 22.82 -2.27
CA GLY A 96 3.92 22.26 -0.97
C GLY A 96 3.78 23.35 0.10
N LEU A 97 3.09 23.04 1.19
CA LEU A 97 3.00 23.91 2.37
C LEU A 97 4.02 23.44 3.40
N PHE A 98 4.94 24.33 3.79
CA PHE A 98 6.02 24.02 4.72
C PHE A 98 5.95 24.91 5.96
N VAL A 99 6.20 24.31 7.13
CA VAL A 99 6.31 25.00 8.41
C VAL A 99 7.70 24.74 8.96
N TYR A 100 8.44 25.81 9.22
CA TYR A 100 9.80 25.76 9.75
C TYR A 100 9.87 26.49 11.08
N SER A 101 10.74 26.01 11.96
CA SER A 101 11.15 26.73 13.17
C SER A 101 12.52 27.35 12.93
N ASP A 102 12.69 28.60 13.35
CA ASP A 102 13.94 29.35 13.37
C ASP A 102 14.56 29.42 14.77
N GLU A 103 14.02 28.65 15.73
CA GLU A 103 14.56 28.55 17.08
C GLU A 103 16.05 28.15 17.06
N PRO A 104 16.91 28.84 17.82
CA PRO A 104 18.32 28.52 17.84
C PRO A 104 18.58 27.17 18.52
N ARG A 105 19.63 26.48 18.06
CA ARG A 105 20.10 25.25 18.67
C ARG A 105 20.69 25.51 20.06
N GLY A 106 20.17 24.80 21.06
CA GLY A 106 20.60 24.87 22.45
C GLY A 106 21.56 23.75 22.85
N THR A 107 21.54 23.38 24.13
CA THR A 107 22.30 22.23 24.67
C THR A 107 21.40 21.00 24.84
N PRO A 108 21.96 19.77 24.80
CA PRO A 108 21.22 18.55 25.13
C PRO A 108 20.42 18.68 26.43
N ASP A 109 19.13 18.32 26.40
CA ASP A 109 18.20 18.49 27.52
C ASP A 109 17.49 17.19 27.91
N ARG A 110 16.92 16.47 26.93
CA ARG A 110 16.06 15.31 27.20
C ARG A 110 16.15 14.21 26.14
N LEU A 111 15.54 13.07 26.46
CA LEU A 111 15.35 11.97 25.51
C LEU A 111 14.02 12.14 24.76
N ALA A 112 14.05 11.95 23.45
CA ALA A 112 12.87 11.70 22.63
C ALA A 112 12.78 10.19 22.38
N LEU A 113 11.78 9.55 23.00
CA LEU A 113 11.57 8.10 22.92
C LEU A 113 10.82 7.71 21.65
N ARG A 114 11.09 6.51 21.12
CA ARG A 114 10.40 5.93 19.98
C ARG A 114 10.11 4.44 20.22
N PRO A 115 8.84 4.01 20.23
CA PRO A 115 7.66 4.88 20.25
C PRO A 115 7.63 5.78 21.50
N ASP A 116 6.94 6.91 21.42
CA ASP A 116 6.80 7.87 22.52
C ASP A 116 5.70 7.47 23.54
N ARG A 117 4.89 6.46 23.18
CA ARG A 117 3.92 5.76 24.02
C ARG A 117 3.94 4.28 23.69
N VAL A 118 3.76 3.44 24.69
CA VAL A 118 3.55 1.99 24.50
C VAL A 118 2.12 1.62 24.82
N ARG A 119 1.48 0.88 23.92
CA ARG A 119 0.26 0.12 24.19
C ARG A 119 0.53 -1.34 23.88
N THR A 120 0.39 -2.23 24.85
CA THR A 120 0.91 -3.59 24.72
C THR A 120 0.13 -4.61 25.55
N LEU A 121 0.23 -5.89 25.18
CA LEU A 121 -0.25 -6.99 26.01
C LEU A 121 0.66 -7.22 27.23
N PRO A 122 0.12 -7.78 28.33
CA PRO A 122 0.92 -8.35 29.40
C PRO A 122 2.04 -9.27 28.89
N GLY A 123 3.27 -9.05 29.34
CA GLY A 123 4.43 -9.88 28.98
C GLY A 123 5.00 -9.67 27.57
N ALA A 124 4.36 -8.85 26.73
CA ALA A 124 4.87 -8.55 25.40
C ALA A 124 6.11 -7.62 25.46
N HIS A 125 6.90 -7.67 24.40
CA HIS A 125 8.16 -6.96 24.26
C HIS A 125 8.05 -5.82 23.26
N VAL A 126 8.61 -4.66 23.61
CA VAL A 126 8.63 -3.48 22.73
C VAL A 126 10.04 -2.92 22.65
N ARG A 127 10.59 -2.75 21.45
CA ARG A 127 11.87 -2.07 21.26
C ARG A 127 11.66 -0.56 21.38
N ILE A 128 12.33 0.05 22.36
CA ILE A 128 12.35 1.50 22.58
C ILE A 128 13.69 2.06 22.14
N GLU A 129 13.67 2.94 21.15
CA GLU A 129 14.81 3.76 20.77
C GLU A 129 14.72 5.13 21.43
N ALA A 130 15.86 5.82 21.52
CA ALA A 130 15.90 7.19 22.02
C ALA A 130 16.87 8.04 21.22
N ARG A 131 16.46 9.28 21.00
CA ARG A 131 17.28 10.36 20.44
C ARG A 131 17.48 11.44 21.51
N ILE A 132 18.61 12.13 21.45
CA ILE A 132 18.90 13.27 22.32
C ILE A 132 18.36 14.53 21.63
N VAL A 133 17.62 15.35 22.37
CA VAL A 133 17.15 16.65 21.89
C VAL A 133 17.45 17.77 22.90
N ASP A 134 17.58 19.00 22.41
CA ASP A 134 17.52 20.19 23.26
C ASP A 134 16.07 20.58 23.61
N ALA A 135 15.91 21.68 24.35
CA ALA A 135 14.59 22.22 24.73
C ALA A 135 13.72 22.63 23.52
N ALA A 136 14.34 23.00 22.40
CA ALA A 136 13.66 23.39 21.16
C ALA A 136 13.42 22.20 20.19
N GLY A 137 13.90 21.00 20.54
CA GLY A 137 13.70 19.77 19.75
C GLY A 137 14.78 19.47 18.71
N HIS A 138 15.91 20.18 18.70
CA HIS A 138 17.02 19.89 17.79
C HIS A 138 17.71 18.58 18.16
N ALA A 139 18.00 17.73 17.17
CA ALA A 139 18.61 16.43 17.36
C ALA A 139 20.13 16.46 17.65
N PHE A 140 20.57 15.62 18.60
CA PHE A 140 21.97 15.42 18.99
C PHE A 140 22.47 13.98 18.83
N GLY A 141 21.69 13.11 18.17
CA GLY A 141 22.06 11.70 17.94
C GLY A 141 21.29 10.72 18.80
N THR A 142 21.78 9.48 18.91
CA THR A 142 21.17 8.39 19.68
C THR A 142 21.64 8.37 21.14
N ALA A 143 20.88 7.71 22.01
CA ALA A 143 21.20 7.59 23.44
C ALA A 143 21.11 6.13 24.01
N PRO A 144 21.93 5.17 23.57
CA PRO A 144 22.04 3.87 24.22
C PRO A 144 23.13 3.84 25.32
N PRO A 145 23.03 2.98 26.36
CA PRO A 145 21.93 2.04 26.64
C PRO A 145 20.76 2.71 27.37
N LEU A 146 19.55 2.23 27.09
CA LEU A 146 18.33 2.72 27.75
C LEU A 146 17.92 1.80 28.89
N GLN A 147 17.62 2.40 30.03
CA GLN A 147 17.16 1.69 31.21
C GLN A 147 15.95 2.39 31.82
N GLY A 148 15.02 1.60 32.35
CA GLY A 148 13.84 2.13 33.03
C GLY A 148 13.13 1.03 33.80
N ALA A 149 12.44 1.42 34.87
CA ALA A 149 11.59 0.51 35.63
C ALA A 149 10.46 1.32 36.26
N GLY A 150 9.26 0.76 36.24
CA GLY A 150 8.07 1.35 36.84
C GLY A 150 6.98 0.29 37.03
N ALA A 151 5.82 0.71 37.51
CA ALA A 151 4.71 -0.20 37.80
C ALA A 151 4.20 -0.97 36.56
N ALA A 152 4.34 -0.39 35.36
CA ALA A 152 3.93 -1.02 34.10
C ALA A 152 4.97 -1.99 33.49
N GLY A 153 6.19 -2.06 34.01
CA GLY A 153 7.21 -2.95 33.47
C GLY A 153 8.64 -2.42 33.57
N ARG A 154 9.54 -3.07 32.83
CA ARG A 154 10.98 -2.79 32.86
C ARG A 154 11.55 -2.66 31.46
N LEU A 155 12.42 -1.67 31.28
CA LEU A 155 13.21 -1.42 30.08
C LEU A 155 14.66 -1.77 30.38
N ILE A 156 15.21 -2.74 29.66
CA ILE A 156 16.62 -3.16 29.76
C ILE A 156 17.21 -3.14 28.36
N ASP A 157 18.32 -2.43 28.18
CA ASP A 157 19.03 -2.28 26.90
C ASP A 157 18.10 -1.97 25.73
N GLY A 158 17.09 -1.12 26.01
CA GLY A 158 16.13 -0.67 25.02
C GLY A 158 15.02 -1.66 24.67
N VAL A 159 14.88 -2.80 25.37
CA VAL A 159 13.71 -3.69 25.27
C VAL A 159 12.82 -3.51 26.50
N PHE A 160 11.61 -3.02 26.29
CA PHE A 160 10.59 -2.89 27.31
C PHE A 160 9.79 -4.19 27.39
N THR A 161 9.62 -4.72 28.60
CA THR A 161 8.73 -5.86 28.88
C THR A 161 7.64 -5.39 29.84
N ALA A 162 6.39 -5.56 29.43
CA ALA A 162 5.23 -5.15 30.21
C ALA A 162 4.96 -6.10 31.39
N ASP A 163 4.64 -5.52 32.55
CA ASP A 163 4.08 -6.25 33.69
C ASP A 163 2.61 -6.63 33.40
N ALA A 164 2.11 -7.68 34.06
CA ALA A 164 0.75 -8.17 33.88
C ALA A 164 -0.31 -7.43 34.72
N THR A 165 0.10 -6.66 35.73
CA THR A 165 -0.82 -6.19 36.78
C THR A 165 -1.27 -4.73 36.65
N THR A 166 -0.43 -3.85 36.10
CA THR A 166 -0.71 -2.41 36.02
C THR A 166 -1.33 -2.04 34.69
N ARG A 167 -2.53 -1.43 34.68
CA ARG A 167 -3.22 -1.05 33.44
C ARG A 167 -2.61 0.17 32.75
N GLN A 168 -2.21 1.18 33.52
CA GLN A 168 -1.63 2.41 32.97
C GLN A 168 -0.62 2.98 33.96
N ALA A 169 0.59 3.30 33.48
CA ALA A 169 1.60 4.01 34.26
C ALA A 169 2.68 4.60 33.36
N ASP A 170 3.33 5.66 33.85
CA ASP A 170 4.51 6.21 33.22
C ASP A 170 5.77 5.51 33.74
N VAL A 171 6.62 5.06 32.82
CA VAL A 171 7.90 4.41 33.13
C VAL A 171 9.02 5.44 32.93
N PRO A 172 9.79 5.79 33.98
CA PRO A 172 10.93 6.68 33.83
C PRO A 172 12.06 5.97 33.06
N VAL A 173 12.47 6.56 31.93
CA VAL A 173 13.53 6.06 31.05
C VAL A 173 14.75 6.97 31.17
N ARG A 174 15.94 6.37 31.21
CA ARG A 174 17.22 7.06 31.42
C ARG A 174 18.28 6.57 30.43
N SER A 175 19.15 7.48 30.03
CA SER A 175 20.44 7.21 29.37
C SER A 175 21.46 8.20 29.91
N GLY A 176 22.38 7.74 30.76
CA GLY A 176 23.27 8.63 31.53
C GLY A 176 22.46 9.58 32.42
N THR A 177 22.65 10.89 32.24
CA THR A 177 21.94 11.94 32.98
C THR A 177 20.62 12.37 32.33
N LEU A 178 20.38 11.97 31.08
CA LEU A 178 19.19 12.35 30.32
C LEU A 178 18.02 11.44 30.70
N ARG A 179 16.81 12.01 30.67
CA ARG A 179 15.58 11.36 31.11
C ARG A 179 14.42 11.61 30.15
N ALA A 180 13.46 10.70 30.16
CA ALA A 180 12.12 10.85 29.61
C ALA A 180 11.13 10.01 30.41
N MET A 181 9.84 10.31 30.27
CA MET A 181 8.76 9.47 30.77
C MET A 181 8.13 8.75 29.59
N LEU A 182 7.98 7.43 29.70
CA LEU A 182 7.30 6.59 28.72
C LEU A 182 5.89 6.25 29.24
N PRO A 183 4.82 6.84 28.68
CA PRO A 183 3.46 6.42 28.99
C PRO A 183 3.22 5.00 28.47
N VAL A 184 2.74 4.12 29.36
CA VAL A 184 2.46 2.71 29.04
C VAL A 184 1.01 2.38 29.37
N ASP A 185 0.28 1.86 28.38
CA ASP A 185 -1.05 1.29 28.51
C ASP A 185 -0.97 -0.24 28.33
N VAL A 186 -1.19 -1.02 29.39
CA VAL A 186 -1.22 -2.49 29.34
C VAL A 186 -2.66 -2.95 29.13
N VAL A 187 -2.90 -3.56 27.98
CA VAL A 187 -4.23 -3.98 27.51
C VAL A 187 -4.31 -5.51 27.62
N PRO A 188 -5.01 -6.10 28.60
CA PRO A 188 -5.00 -7.55 28.78
C PRO A 188 -5.91 -8.31 27.80
N SER A 189 -6.85 -7.62 27.16
CA SER A 189 -7.80 -8.20 26.22
C SER A 189 -7.86 -7.38 24.94
N LEU A 190 -7.74 -8.05 23.80
CA LEU A 190 -7.86 -7.44 22.49
C LEU A 190 -9.31 -7.49 22.00
N HIS A 191 -9.73 -6.45 21.30
CA HIS A 191 -10.97 -6.43 20.53
C HIS A 191 -10.81 -7.21 19.22
N ALA A 192 -9.68 -7.00 18.54
CA ALA A 192 -9.35 -7.70 17.30
C ALA A 192 -7.86 -8.09 17.26
N LEU A 193 -7.55 -9.10 16.46
CA LEU A 193 -6.20 -9.53 16.14
C LEU A 193 -6.14 -9.79 14.64
N ARG A 194 -5.10 -9.30 13.97
CA ARG A 194 -4.84 -9.53 12.55
C ARG A 194 -3.40 -10.00 12.33
N LEU A 195 -3.18 -10.72 11.24
CA LEU A 195 -1.86 -11.17 10.82
C LEU A 195 -1.41 -10.38 9.59
N LEU A 196 -0.17 -9.90 9.63
CA LEU A 196 0.46 -9.18 8.53
C LEU A 196 1.70 -9.95 8.02
N PRO A 197 2.00 -9.89 6.71
CA PRO A 197 1.18 -9.28 5.66
C PRO A 197 -0.16 -10.02 5.47
N ALA A 198 -1.20 -9.31 5.02
CA ALA A 198 -2.54 -9.87 4.87
C ALA A 198 -2.67 -10.85 3.68
N HIS A 199 -1.83 -10.67 2.65
CA HIS A 199 -1.86 -11.45 1.41
C HIS A 199 -0.49 -12.02 1.06
N PRO A 200 0.11 -12.89 1.92
CA PRO A 200 1.38 -13.52 1.60
C PRO A 200 1.20 -14.61 0.52
N ASN A 201 2.16 -14.70 -0.40
CA ASN A 201 2.20 -15.77 -1.41
C ASN A 201 3.63 -16.33 -1.56
N PRO A 202 4.11 -17.14 -0.59
CA PRO A 202 5.41 -17.79 -0.70
C PRO A 202 5.40 -18.94 -1.70
N ASP A 203 6.55 -19.22 -2.30
CA ASP A 203 6.78 -20.48 -3.01
C ASP A 203 6.87 -21.66 -2.01
N PRO A 204 6.62 -22.91 -2.45
CA PRO A 204 6.77 -24.08 -1.59
C PRO A 204 8.14 -24.14 -0.89
N GLY A 205 8.15 -24.35 0.43
CA GLY A 205 9.36 -24.35 1.25
C GLY A 205 9.92 -22.98 1.62
N GLY A 206 9.38 -21.89 1.03
CA GLY A 206 9.74 -20.52 1.34
C GLY A 206 9.29 -20.09 2.75
N THR A 207 9.95 -19.06 3.29
CA THR A 207 9.68 -18.53 4.63
C THR A 207 9.22 -17.08 4.56
N ILE A 208 8.20 -16.74 5.35
CA ILE A 208 7.70 -15.38 5.53
C ILE A 208 7.66 -15.03 7.02
N ALA A 209 7.90 -13.78 7.35
CA ALA A 209 7.67 -13.25 8.70
C ALA A 209 6.20 -12.84 8.82
N LEU A 210 5.50 -13.38 9.82
CA LEU A 210 4.14 -12.98 10.18
C LEU A 210 4.17 -12.17 11.47
N HIS A 211 3.52 -11.02 11.45
CA HIS A 211 3.35 -10.15 12.62
C HIS A 211 1.89 -10.15 13.03
N ALA A 212 1.62 -10.45 14.30
CA ALA A 212 0.27 -10.30 14.84
C ALA A 212 0.10 -8.88 15.38
N VAL A 213 -0.92 -8.18 14.92
CA VAL A 213 -1.24 -6.81 15.35
C VAL A 213 -2.56 -6.85 16.08
N GLY A 214 -2.54 -6.44 17.35
CA GLY A 214 -3.72 -6.36 18.19
C GLY A 214 -4.39 -5.00 18.09
N GLU A 215 -5.69 -4.95 18.35
CA GLU A 215 -6.44 -3.69 18.48
C GLU A 215 -7.28 -3.72 19.75
N ASP A 216 -7.36 -2.57 20.44
CA ASP A 216 -8.29 -2.35 21.54
C ASP A 216 -9.70 -1.98 21.04
N ALA A 217 -10.65 -1.81 21.97
CA ALA A 217 -12.04 -1.49 21.63
C ALA A 217 -12.24 -0.13 20.94
N ASN A 218 -11.24 0.75 20.96
CA ASN A 218 -11.25 2.04 20.29
C ASN A 218 -10.51 1.99 18.93
N GLY A 219 -10.07 0.81 18.50
CA GLY A 219 -9.31 0.62 17.26
C GLY A 219 -7.84 1.05 17.37
N ASN A 220 -7.32 1.26 18.57
CA ASN A 220 -5.90 1.57 18.70
C ASN A 220 -5.04 0.31 18.59
N VAL A 221 -3.90 0.43 17.93
CA VAL A 221 -2.91 -0.64 17.83
C VAL A 221 -2.33 -0.99 19.21
N VAL A 222 -2.21 -2.30 19.47
CA VAL A 222 -1.65 -2.92 20.66
C VAL A 222 -0.52 -3.85 20.24
N GLU A 223 0.68 -3.66 20.80
CA GLU A 223 1.83 -4.54 20.59
C GLU A 223 1.59 -5.92 21.22
N THR A 224 1.96 -6.97 20.48
CA THR A 224 1.70 -8.36 20.88
C THR A 224 2.94 -9.25 20.87
N THR A 225 4.09 -8.75 20.39
CA THR A 225 5.34 -9.50 20.26
C THR A 225 5.72 -10.21 21.56
N GLY A 226 5.95 -11.53 21.48
CA GLY A 226 6.25 -12.38 22.65
C GLY A 226 5.02 -12.87 23.44
N ALA A 227 3.82 -12.36 23.16
CA ALA A 227 2.56 -12.78 23.80
C ALA A 227 1.63 -13.59 22.88
N VAL A 228 2.04 -13.84 21.63
CA VAL A 228 1.24 -14.56 20.62
C VAL A 228 1.51 -16.06 20.70
N ARG A 229 0.46 -16.86 20.53
CA ARG A 229 0.57 -18.29 20.27
C ARG A 229 0.16 -18.60 18.84
N PHE A 230 1.09 -19.14 18.07
CA PHE A 230 0.86 -19.54 16.69
C PHE A 230 0.59 -21.04 16.56
N THR A 231 -0.24 -21.40 15.59
CA THR A 231 -0.41 -22.77 15.10
C THR A 231 -0.54 -22.74 13.59
N ALA A 232 -0.02 -23.76 12.90
CA ALA A 232 -0.09 -23.85 11.44
C ALA A 232 -0.65 -25.19 10.96
N GLN A 233 -1.25 -25.17 9.77
CA GLN A 233 -1.56 -26.33 8.94
C GLN A 233 -0.87 -26.17 7.59
N ASN A 234 -0.49 -27.28 6.94
CA ASN A 234 0.22 -27.29 5.64
C ASN A 234 1.49 -26.42 5.61
N GLY A 235 2.21 -26.40 6.73
CA GLY A 235 3.43 -25.65 6.95
C GLY A 235 3.80 -25.66 8.43
N THR A 236 4.85 -24.93 8.79
CA THR A 236 5.30 -24.76 10.18
C THR A 236 5.45 -23.29 10.52
N VAL A 237 5.13 -22.90 11.75
CA VAL A 237 5.32 -21.51 12.23
C VAL A 237 6.10 -21.54 13.53
N SER A 238 7.13 -20.68 13.65
CA SER A 238 7.87 -20.51 14.91
C SER A 238 7.10 -19.63 15.90
N ASP A 239 7.53 -19.65 17.18
CA ASP A 239 6.98 -18.75 18.20
C ASP A 239 7.22 -17.27 17.87
N ASP A 240 8.30 -16.96 17.15
CA ASP A 240 8.63 -15.62 16.63
C ASP A 240 7.85 -15.25 15.35
N GLY A 241 6.90 -16.07 14.91
CA GLY A 241 6.02 -15.77 13.79
C GLY A 241 6.59 -16.07 12.40
N PHE A 242 7.69 -16.80 12.27
CA PHE A 242 8.21 -17.19 10.95
C PHE A 242 7.47 -18.41 10.43
N PHE A 243 6.65 -18.23 9.39
CA PHE A 243 5.96 -19.31 8.70
C PHE A 243 6.79 -19.85 7.55
N ARG A 244 7.03 -21.17 7.53
CA ARG A 244 7.61 -21.91 6.41
C ARG A 244 6.51 -22.69 5.68
N ALA A 245 6.35 -22.39 4.40
CA ALA A 245 5.32 -22.95 3.54
C ALA A 245 5.53 -24.44 3.26
N GLY A 246 4.45 -25.21 3.27
CA GLY A 246 4.42 -26.59 2.78
C GLY A 246 4.28 -26.67 1.27
N ALA A 247 3.65 -27.74 0.78
CA ALA A 247 3.35 -27.94 -0.65
C ALA A 247 1.92 -27.52 -1.06
N HIS A 248 1.07 -27.20 -0.07
CA HIS A 248 -0.32 -26.80 -0.27
C HIS A 248 -0.58 -25.51 0.52
N ASP A 249 -1.69 -24.86 0.23
CA ASP A 249 -2.11 -23.65 0.94
C ASP A 249 -2.09 -23.85 2.46
N GLY A 250 -1.39 -22.93 3.12
CA GLY A 250 -1.18 -22.89 4.56
C GLY A 250 -2.34 -22.25 5.29
N ILE A 251 -2.55 -22.64 6.54
CA ILE A 251 -3.42 -21.90 7.46
C ILE A 251 -2.61 -21.59 8.70
N VAL A 252 -2.50 -20.32 9.06
CA VAL A 252 -1.91 -19.87 10.31
C VAL A 252 -3.01 -19.30 11.20
N ILE A 253 -3.04 -19.75 12.46
CA ILE A 253 -3.90 -19.21 13.50
C ILE A 253 -3.01 -18.61 14.58
N ALA A 254 -3.24 -17.34 14.89
CA ALA A 254 -2.60 -16.63 15.99
C ALA A 254 -3.62 -16.33 17.09
N ARG A 255 -3.21 -16.47 18.36
CA ARG A 255 -4.04 -16.16 19.53
C ARG A 255 -3.25 -15.29 20.50
N ALA A 256 -3.84 -14.19 20.94
CA ALA A 256 -3.26 -13.27 21.90
C ALA A 256 -4.38 -12.45 22.57
N GLY A 257 -4.26 -12.17 23.88
CA GLY A 257 -5.22 -11.32 24.60
C GLY A 257 -6.69 -11.73 24.44
N GLY A 258 -7.00 -13.03 24.32
CA GLY A 258 -8.36 -13.54 24.09
C GLY A 258 -8.88 -13.44 22.65
N ALA A 259 -8.20 -12.71 21.75
CA ALA A 259 -8.55 -12.63 20.35
C ALA A 259 -7.86 -13.73 19.52
N THR A 260 -8.44 -14.04 18.36
CA THR A 260 -7.91 -15.02 17.40
C THR A 260 -7.89 -14.42 16.00
N ALA A 261 -6.77 -14.57 15.31
CA ALA A 261 -6.62 -14.28 13.89
C ALA A 261 -6.42 -15.58 13.11
N ARG A 262 -7.05 -15.69 11.95
CA ARG A 262 -6.84 -16.79 11.00
C ARG A 262 -6.41 -16.21 9.66
N LEU A 263 -5.30 -16.70 9.13
CA LEU A 263 -4.76 -16.32 7.84
C LEU A 263 -4.64 -17.56 6.95
N ILE A 264 -5.22 -17.51 5.75
CA ILE A 264 -4.96 -18.48 4.69
C ILE A 264 -3.77 -17.95 3.90
N ILE A 265 -2.80 -18.81 3.62
CA ILE A 265 -1.55 -18.47 2.92
C ILE A 265 -1.53 -19.29 1.64
N PRO A 266 -1.92 -18.72 0.50
CA PRO A 266 -1.80 -19.40 -0.78
C PRO A 266 -0.33 -19.71 -1.08
N VAL A 267 0.00 -20.97 -1.32
CA VAL A 267 1.39 -21.41 -1.57
C VAL A 267 1.60 -21.70 -3.06
N GLY A 268 2.64 -21.10 -3.62
CA GLY A 268 2.94 -21.22 -5.05
C GLY A 268 1.95 -20.45 -5.92
N ARG A 269 1.87 -20.84 -7.19
CA ARG A 269 1.07 -20.18 -8.22
C ARG A 269 0.50 -21.21 -9.19
N HIS A 270 -0.67 -20.93 -9.74
CA HIS A 270 -1.25 -21.72 -10.82
C HIS A 270 -1.82 -20.83 -11.93
N LEU A 271 -1.83 -21.36 -13.14
CA LEU A 271 -2.41 -20.68 -14.30
C LEU A 271 -3.91 -20.97 -14.36
N LEU A 272 -4.71 -19.93 -14.31
CA LEU A 272 -6.14 -19.93 -14.60
C LEU A 272 -6.35 -19.46 -16.05
N PRO A 273 -6.57 -20.37 -17.01
CA PRO A 273 -6.81 -19.98 -18.40
C PRO A 273 -8.16 -19.25 -18.53
N LEU A 274 -8.17 -18.18 -19.32
CA LEU A 274 -9.34 -17.39 -19.65
C LEU A 274 -9.68 -17.47 -21.13
N THR A 275 -10.95 -17.27 -21.46
CA THR A 275 -11.45 -17.23 -22.84
C THR A 275 -12.16 -15.89 -23.14
N PRO A 276 -11.50 -14.73 -22.93
CA PRO A 276 -12.16 -13.42 -23.06
C PRO A 276 -12.52 -13.08 -24.51
N PHE A 277 -12.00 -13.82 -25.48
CA PHE A 277 -12.27 -13.68 -26.91
C PHE A 277 -13.32 -14.67 -27.42
N ALA A 278 -14.01 -15.40 -26.55
CA ALA A 278 -15.09 -16.31 -26.95
C ALA A 278 -16.36 -15.57 -27.41
N ASP A 279 -16.56 -14.32 -26.95
CA ASP A 279 -17.72 -13.49 -27.25
C ASP A 279 -17.27 -12.20 -27.95
N ALA A 280 -17.35 -12.20 -29.28
CA ALA A 280 -16.95 -11.07 -30.12
C ALA A 280 -17.75 -9.78 -29.80
N ALA A 281 -19.00 -9.90 -29.34
CA ALA A 281 -19.86 -8.75 -29.06
C ALA A 281 -19.40 -7.91 -27.86
N ARG A 282 -18.50 -8.45 -27.03
CA ARG A 282 -17.90 -7.73 -25.89
C ARG A 282 -16.81 -6.73 -26.28
N TRP A 283 -16.34 -6.79 -27.52
CA TRP A 283 -15.20 -6.02 -27.98
C TRP A 283 -15.65 -4.91 -28.92
N SER A 284 -15.11 -3.71 -28.71
CA SER A 284 -15.39 -2.55 -29.55
C SER A 284 -14.11 -1.78 -29.86
N TYR A 285 -14.00 -1.32 -31.11
CA TYR A 285 -12.88 -0.50 -31.54
C TYR A 285 -13.10 0.96 -31.14
N VAL A 286 -12.13 1.54 -30.43
CA VAL A 286 -12.15 2.96 -30.02
C VAL A 286 -10.78 3.56 -30.23
N THR A 287 -10.69 4.85 -30.55
CA THR A 287 -9.43 5.58 -30.70
C THR A 287 -9.42 6.86 -29.88
N ALA A 288 -8.24 7.39 -29.60
CA ALA A 288 -8.07 8.71 -29.00
C ALA A 288 -7.08 9.55 -29.82
N PRO A 289 -7.51 10.63 -30.51
CA PRO A 289 -8.89 11.10 -30.70
C PRO A 289 -9.80 10.07 -31.37
N ALA A 290 -11.12 10.22 -31.21
CA ALA A 290 -12.11 9.29 -31.75
C ALA A 290 -12.11 9.29 -33.29
N HIS A 291 -12.55 8.16 -33.88
CA HIS A 291 -12.75 7.95 -35.31
C HIS A 291 -11.50 7.88 -36.20
N ALA A 292 -10.35 7.46 -35.64
CA ALA A 292 -9.19 7.12 -36.47
C ALA A 292 -9.36 5.75 -37.15
N PRO A 293 -8.67 5.47 -38.27
CA PRO A 293 -8.80 4.21 -38.99
C PRO A 293 -8.30 3.01 -38.19
N GLY A 294 -9.01 1.89 -38.35
CA GLY A 294 -8.70 0.59 -37.75
C GLY A 294 -9.97 -0.20 -37.49
N HIS A 295 -9.82 -1.45 -37.05
CA HIS A 295 -10.96 -2.31 -36.72
C HIS A 295 -10.55 -3.45 -35.78
N LEU A 296 -11.55 -4.13 -35.22
CA LEU A 296 -11.37 -5.39 -34.51
C LEU A 296 -11.96 -6.54 -35.31
N ALA A 297 -11.31 -7.69 -35.25
CA ALA A 297 -11.88 -8.96 -35.67
C ALA A 297 -11.65 -9.99 -34.56
N VAL A 298 -12.66 -10.82 -34.29
CA VAL A 298 -12.54 -11.95 -33.36
C VAL A 298 -12.89 -13.22 -34.12
N ALA A 299 -11.94 -14.13 -34.22
CA ALA A 299 -12.09 -15.43 -34.87
C ALA A 299 -11.25 -16.48 -34.13
N ASP A 300 -11.78 -17.70 -33.97
CA ASP A 300 -11.07 -18.82 -33.33
C ASP A 300 -10.41 -18.47 -31.99
N SER A 301 -11.14 -17.77 -31.11
CA SER A 301 -10.65 -17.27 -29.81
C SER A 301 -9.40 -16.38 -29.90
N THR A 302 -9.20 -15.73 -31.05
CA THR A 302 -8.13 -14.77 -31.30
C THR A 302 -8.74 -13.42 -31.63
N LEU A 303 -8.29 -12.37 -30.94
CA LEU A 303 -8.66 -10.99 -31.22
C LEU A 303 -7.56 -10.34 -32.07
N ALA A 304 -7.91 -9.84 -33.24
CA ALA A 304 -7.05 -8.98 -34.06
C ALA A 304 -7.43 -7.50 -33.84
N LEU A 305 -6.42 -6.67 -33.62
CA LEU A 305 -6.50 -5.22 -33.54
C LEU A 305 -5.71 -4.61 -34.68
N ASP A 306 -6.42 -4.10 -35.67
CA ASP A 306 -5.88 -3.27 -36.73
C ASP A 306 -5.88 -1.82 -36.27
N TYR A 307 -4.74 -1.16 -36.40
CA TYR A 307 -4.56 0.20 -35.93
C TYR A 307 -3.85 1.07 -36.95
N ASP A 308 -4.23 2.34 -36.97
CA ASP A 308 -3.52 3.39 -37.68
C ASP A 308 -3.27 4.57 -36.71
N LEU A 309 -2.01 4.68 -36.29
CA LEU A 309 -1.50 5.77 -35.47
C LEU A 309 -0.79 6.85 -36.31
N THR A 310 -0.91 6.82 -37.65
CA THR A 310 -0.43 7.89 -38.50
C THR A 310 -1.27 9.16 -38.25
N GLY A 311 -0.60 10.28 -37.98
CA GLY A 311 -1.27 11.54 -37.63
C GLY A 311 -1.33 11.82 -36.13
N THR A 312 -2.51 12.21 -35.63
CA THR A 312 -2.68 12.68 -34.24
C THR A 312 -3.25 11.63 -33.29
N THR A 313 -3.50 10.41 -33.78
CA THR A 313 -4.01 9.29 -32.99
C THR A 313 -2.97 8.88 -31.94
N ARG A 314 -3.33 9.05 -30.67
CA ARG A 314 -2.48 8.76 -29.51
C ARG A 314 -2.68 7.35 -28.97
N ALA A 315 -3.81 6.71 -29.29
CA ALA A 315 -4.08 5.34 -28.91
C ALA A 315 -5.20 4.71 -29.75
N ALA A 316 -5.09 3.41 -29.98
CA ALA A 316 -6.13 2.56 -30.56
C ALA A 316 -6.44 1.41 -29.60
N TYR A 317 -7.72 1.24 -29.24
CA TYR A 317 -8.21 0.39 -28.18
C TYR A 317 -9.07 -0.74 -28.74
N ALA A 318 -8.78 -1.95 -28.32
CA ALA A 318 -9.77 -3.00 -28.20
C ALA A 318 -10.45 -2.87 -26.83
N GLN A 319 -11.59 -2.19 -26.78
CA GLN A 319 -12.32 -1.89 -25.54
C GLN A 319 -13.27 -3.02 -25.17
N THR A 320 -13.37 -3.33 -23.88
CA THR A 320 -14.23 -4.38 -23.33
C THR A 320 -14.73 -4.03 -21.92
N THR A 321 -15.51 -4.91 -21.31
CA THR A 321 -15.84 -4.90 -19.88
C THR A 321 -15.83 -6.34 -19.42
N GLN A 322 -14.66 -6.81 -19.02
CA GLN A 322 -14.41 -8.19 -18.64
C GLN A 322 -13.94 -8.25 -17.18
N PRO A 323 -14.83 -8.58 -16.23
CA PRO A 323 -14.41 -8.89 -14.87
C PRO A 323 -13.40 -10.03 -14.89
N LEU A 324 -12.31 -9.86 -14.15
CA LEU A 324 -11.31 -10.90 -13.96
C LEU A 324 -11.51 -11.51 -12.57
N PRO A 325 -11.50 -12.85 -12.45
CA PRO A 325 -11.61 -13.52 -11.16
C PRO A 325 -10.35 -13.31 -10.32
N GLY A 326 -10.46 -13.63 -9.02
CA GLY A 326 -9.31 -13.74 -8.14
C GLY A 326 -8.56 -12.44 -7.83
N GLU A 327 -7.34 -12.62 -7.34
CA GLU A 327 -6.38 -11.55 -7.06
C GLU A 327 -5.05 -11.93 -7.74
N PRO A 328 -5.00 -11.85 -9.08
CA PRO A 328 -3.89 -12.39 -9.85
C PRO A 328 -2.59 -11.67 -9.53
N VAL A 329 -1.50 -12.43 -9.50
CA VAL A 329 -0.14 -11.91 -9.32
C VAL A 329 0.57 -11.67 -10.66
N ALA A 330 0.08 -12.28 -11.74
CA ALA A 330 0.50 -11.99 -13.10
C ALA A 330 -0.60 -12.25 -14.14
N LEU A 331 -0.40 -11.68 -15.33
CA LEU A 331 -1.21 -11.89 -16.52
C LEU A 331 -0.33 -12.51 -17.61
N ASP A 332 -0.83 -13.61 -18.18
CA ASP A 332 -0.27 -14.24 -19.38
C ASP A 332 -1.11 -13.85 -20.60
N LEU A 333 -0.43 -13.50 -21.69
CA LEU A 333 -1.06 -13.14 -22.96
C LEU A 333 -0.14 -13.50 -24.13
N ASP A 334 -0.64 -14.30 -25.07
CA ASP A 334 0.05 -14.51 -26.34
C ASP A 334 -0.23 -13.35 -27.29
N VAL A 335 0.82 -12.74 -27.81
CA VAL A 335 0.75 -11.61 -28.74
C VAL A 335 1.49 -11.94 -30.02
N GLN A 336 0.77 -11.89 -31.15
CA GLN A 336 1.40 -11.87 -32.46
C GLN A 336 1.86 -10.45 -32.77
N GLY A 337 3.18 -10.24 -32.74
CA GLY A 337 3.80 -8.97 -33.07
C GLY A 337 3.98 -8.76 -34.56
N ASP A 338 4.00 -7.50 -34.96
CA ASP A 338 4.19 -7.00 -36.33
C ASP A 338 5.50 -6.20 -36.49
N ALA A 339 6.39 -6.26 -35.49
CA ALA A 339 7.62 -5.48 -35.38
C ALA A 339 7.46 -3.95 -35.57
N SER A 340 6.26 -3.43 -35.39
CA SER A 340 5.96 -1.99 -35.51
C SER A 340 6.69 -1.13 -34.49
N GLY A 341 7.10 -1.67 -33.35
CA GLY A 341 7.72 -0.94 -32.26
C GLY A 341 6.76 -0.10 -31.42
N VAL A 342 5.43 -0.22 -31.61
CA VAL A 342 4.42 0.46 -30.78
C VAL A 342 4.48 -0.02 -29.33
N GLY A 343 4.01 0.80 -28.40
CA GLY A 343 3.81 0.40 -27.01
C GLY A 343 2.48 -0.36 -26.87
N LEU A 344 2.48 -1.47 -26.13
CA LEU A 344 1.29 -2.28 -25.86
C LEU A 344 0.92 -2.21 -24.37
N ARG A 345 -0.35 -1.94 -24.08
CA ARG A 345 -0.89 -1.79 -22.72
C ARG A 345 -2.23 -2.49 -22.56
N ALA A 346 -2.56 -2.80 -21.31
CA ALA A 346 -3.91 -3.13 -20.86
C ALA A 346 -4.42 -2.02 -19.93
N ARG A 347 -5.73 -1.76 -19.96
CA ARG A 347 -6.40 -0.86 -19.02
C ARG A 347 -7.38 -1.64 -18.17
N PHE A 348 -7.35 -1.42 -16.87
CA PHE A 348 -8.23 -2.03 -15.89
C PHE A 348 -9.01 -0.97 -15.13
N THR A 349 -10.13 -1.37 -14.55
CA THR A 349 -10.76 -0.67 -13.43
C THR A 349 -10.48 -1.46 -12.16
N ASN A 350 -9.93 -0.82 -11.13
CA ASN A 350 -9.62 -1.45 -9.84
C ASN A 350 -10.84 -1.49 -8.88
N ARG A 351 -10.67 -2.03 -7.67
CA ARG A 351 -11.74 -2.08 -6.64
C ARG A 351 -12.31 -0.71 -6.25
N TYR A 352 -11.60 0.39 -6.52
CA TYR A 352 -12.03 1.76 -6.24
C TYR A 352 -12.68 2.45 -7.45
N GLY A 353 -12.91 1.70 -8.54
CA GLY A 353 -13.44 2.26 -9.79
C GLY A 353 -12.44 3.12 -10.55
N GLU A 354 -11.16 3.10 -10.20
CA GLU A 354 -10.13 3.91 -10.85
C GLU A 354 -9.59 3.22 -12.10
N PRO A 355 -9.42 3.93 -13.23
CA PRO A 355 -8.76 3.39 -14.40
C PRO A 355 -7.26 3.31 -14.15
N VAL A 356 -6.68 2.12 -14.27
CA VAL A 356 -5.24 1.88 -14.13
C VAL A 356 -4.72 1.18 -15.38
N ALA A 357 -3.58 1.61 -15.89
CA ALA A 357 -3.01 1.06 -17.12
C ALA A 357 -1.71 0.29 -16.86
N LEU A 358 -1.70 -0.99 -17.21
CA LEU A 358 -0.55 -1.88 -17.14
C LEU A 358 0.19 -1.90 -18.48
N THR A 359 1.51 -1.71 -18.47
CA THR A 359 2.32 -1.85 -19.67
C THR A 359 2.64 -3.32 -19.90
N LEU A 360 2.19 -3.88 -21.02
CA LEU A 360 2.44 -5.27 -21.39
C LEU A 360 3.75 -5.41 -22.16
N ALA A 361 4.03 -4.46 -23.06
CA ALA A 361 5.31 -4.34 -23.73
C ALA A 361 5.62 -2.86 -23.99
N ARG A 362 6.84 -2.41 -23.65
CA ARG A 362 7.27 -1.04 -23.97
C ARG A 362 7.43 -0.82 -25.47
N ARG A 363 7.78 -1.86 -26.21
CA ARG A 363 7.89 -1.91 -27.68
C ARG A 363 7.50 -3.29 -28.16
N VAL A 364 6.73 -3.36 -29.24
CA VAL A 364 6.46 -4.58 -30.00
C VAL A 364 7.46 -4.68 -31.15
N ASP A 365 8.67 -5.15 -30.86
CA ASP A 365 9.82 -5.23 -31.77
C ASP A 365 10.05 -6.63 -32.35
N TRP A 366 9.11 -7.55 -32.13
CA TRP A 366 9.15 -8.92 -32.64
C TRP A 366 8.11 -9.13 -33.73
N ASN A 367 8.38 -10.09 -34.60
CA ASN A 367 7.43 -10.66 -35.54
C ASN A 367 6.97 -12.03 -35.07
N GLY A 368 5.69 -12.34 -35.24
CA GLY A 368 5.12 -13.63 -34.86
C GLY A 368 4.70 -13.71 -33.39
N TRP A 369 4.34 -14.92 -32.95
CA TRP A 369 3.79 -15.16 -31.62
C TRP A 369 4.87 -15.10 -30.52
N LYS A 370 4.55 -14.36 -29.45
CA LYS A 370 5.35 -14.31 -28.22
C LYS A 370 4.40 -14.31 -27.02
N GLN A 371 4.66 -15.17 -26.05
CA GLN A 371 3.96 -15.14 -24.77
C GLN A 371 4.53 -14.00 -23.91
N LEU A 372 3.66 -13.14 -23.41
CA LEU A 372 3.99 -12.11 -22.43
C LEU A 372 3.53 -12.59 -21.06
N HIS A 373 4.44 -12.60 -20.09
CA HIS A 373 4.17 -12.82 -18.68
C HIS A 373 4.40 -11.51 -17.93
N VAL A 374 3.33 -10.89 -17.42
CA VAL A 374 3.37 -9.54 -16.86
C VAL A 374 2.90 -9.55 -15.42
N ALA A 375 3.77 -9.18 -14.49
CA ALA A 375 3.41 -9.04 -13.08
C ALA A 375 2.27 -8.03 -12.90
N VAL A 376 1.27 -8.40 -12.11
CA VAL A 376 0.19 -7.52 -11.67
C VAL A 376 0.68 -6.80 -10.41
N PRO A 377 0.93 -5.49 -10.46
CA PRO A 377 1.44 -4.78 -9.28
C PRO A 377 0.35 -4.69 -8.21
N GLY A 378 0.73 -4.73 -6.94
CA GLY A 378 -0.22 -4.59 -5.82
C GLY A 378 -1.01 -3.27 -5.84
N THR A 379 -0.44 -2.21 -6.44
CA THR A 379 -1.12 -0.93 -6.67
C THR A 379 -2.32 -1.03 -7.61
N LEU A 380 -2.43 -2.11 -8.40
CA LEU A 380 -3.59 -2.39 -9.23
C LEU A 380 -4.84 -2.70 -8.40
N ASN A 381 -4.69 -3.10 -7.13
CA ASN A 381 -5.78 -3.27 -6.16
C ASN A 381 -6.96 -4.10 -6.71
N PRO A 382 -6.75 -5.41 -6.99
CA PRO A 382 -7.83 -6.30 -7.41
C PRO A 382 -8.97 -6.37 -6.38
N PRO A 383 -10.20 -6.80 -6.71
CA PRO A 383 -10.62 -7.31 -8.01
C PRO A 383 -10.53 -6.25 -9.10
N ILE A 384 -10.23 -6.71 -10.32
CA ILE A 384 -10.03 -5.85 -11.49
C ILE A 384 -10.98 -6.21 -12.62
N VAL A 385 -11.37 -5.20 -13.40
CA VAL A 385 -12.13 -5.37 -14.65
C VAL A 385 -11.23 -4.95 -15.79
N LEU A 386 -10.92 -5.85 -16.73
CA LEU A 386 -10.25 -5.48 -17.98
C LEU A 386 -11.20 -4.60 -18.80
N THR A 387 -10.73 -3.42 -19.17
CA THR A 387 -11.50 -2.43 -19.94
C THR A 387 -10.91 -2.16 -21.32
N ALA A 388 -9.63 -2.44 -21.55
CA ALA A 388 -9.06 -2.40 -22.89
C ALA A 388 -7.73 -3.16 -23.00
N LEU A 389 -7.46 -3.71 -24.19
CA LEU A 389 -6.10 -3.92 -24.70
C LEU A 389 -5.85 -2.82 -25.74
N TYR A 390 -4.71 -2.14 -25.71
CA TYR A 390 -4.51 -0.99 -26.58
C TYR A 390 -3.05 -0.71 -26.91
N VAL A 391 -2.86 -0.10 -28.09
CA VAL A 391 -1.57 0.35 -28.57
C VAL A 391 -1.43 1.86 -28.44
N VAL A 392 -0.20 2.32 -28.22
CA VAL A 392 0.18 3.74 -28.20
C VAL A 392 1.45 3.92 -29.03
N PRO A 393 1.69 5.11 -29.63
CA PRO A 393 2.85 5.33 -30.49
C PRO A 393 4.19 5.07 -29.81
N SER A 394 4.35 5.44 -28.54
CA SER A 394 5.64 5.33 -27.83
C SER A 394 5.47 5.14 -26.33
N LEU A 395 6.18 4.14 -25.79
CA LEU A 395 6.51 4.00 -24.36
C LEU A 395 8.03 3.81 -24.14
N GLY A 396 8.78 3.67 -25.24
CA GLY A 396 10.21 3.40 -25.28
C GLY A 396 10.85 3.94 -26.56
N GLY A 397 10.38 5.09 -27.04
CA GLY A 397 10.82 5.73 -28.30
C GLY A 397 9.80 5.58 -29.43
N PRO A 398 9.95 6.33 -30.54
CA PRO A 398 9.02 6.28 -31.66
C PRO A 398 8.92 4.87 -32.27
N PRO A 399 7.77 4.52 -32.88
CA PRO A 399 7.60 3.23 -33.53
C PRO A 399 8.34 3.20 -34.87
N VAL A 400 8.66 2.00 -35.35
CA VAL A 400 9.19 1.75 -36.70
C VAL A 400 8.07 1.93 -37.74
N HIS A 401 6.88 1.41 -37.44
CA HIS A 401 5.68 1.56 -38.24
C HIS A 401 4.53 2.05 -37.35
N ALA A 402 3.81 3.09 -37.78
CA ALA A 402 2.71 3.67 -37.00
C ALA A 402 1.36 3.00 -37.29
N ALA A 403 1.29 2.08 -38.25
CA ALA A 403 0.10 1.31 -38.57
C ALA A 403 0.46 -0.16 -38.71
N GLY A 404 -0.47 -1.04 -38.34
CA GLY A 404 -0.23 -2.49 -38.32
C GLY A 404 -1.37 -3.26 -37.69
N THR A 405 -1.07 -4.51 -37.34
CA THR A 405 -2.02 -5.47 -36.77
C THR A 405 -1.35 -6.24 -35.65
N LEU A 406 -1.92 -6.20 -34.46
CA LEU A 406 -1.57 -7.13 -33.39
C LEU A 406 -2.68 -8.17 -33.21
N GLN A 407 -2.31 -9.41 -32.93
CA GLN A 407 -3.27 -10.44 -32.55
C GLN A 407 -3.03 -10.94 -31.13
N PHE A 408 -4.10 -11.29 -30.44
CA PHE A 408 -4.12 -11.68 -29.04
C PHE A 408 -4.84 -13.01 -28.86
N LYS A 409 -4.25 -13.94 -28.12
CA LYS A 409 -4.89 -15.20 -27.68
C LYS A 409 -4.29 -15.68 -26.36
N GLY A 410 -4.73 -16.84 -25.88
CA GLY A 410 -4.07 -17.52 -24.76
C GLY A 410 -4.00 -16.66 -23.50
N VAL A 411 -5.11 -16.00 -23.15
CA VAL A 411 -5.15 -15.14 -21.96
C VAL A 411 -5.21 -16.03 -20.72
N GLY A 412 -4.35 -15.80 -19.75
CA GLY A 412 -4.35 -16.52 -18.48
C GLY A 412 -4.04 -15.60 -17.31
N LEU A 413 -4.59 -15.93 -16.15
CA LEU A 413 -4.23 -15.28 -14.90
C LEU A 413 -3.35 -16.22 -14.10
N VAL A 414 -2.26 -15.69 -13.55
CA VAL A 414 -1.46 -16.43 -12.59
C VAL A 414 -2.00 -16.09 -11.21
N GLU A 415 -2.74 -17.03 -10.65
CA GLU A 415 -3.37 -16.89 -9.33
C GLU A 415 -2.44 -17.43 -8.24
N PRO A 416 -2.44 -16.82 -7.06
CA PRO A 416 -1.71 -17.34 -5.91
C PRO A 416 -2.35 -18.62 -5.38
N GLY A 417 -1.52 -19.57 -4.93
CA GLY A 417 -1.97 -20.82 -4.31
C GLY A 417 -1.94 -22.03 -5.23
N THR A 418 -2.29 -23.18 -4.64
CA THR A 418 -2.49 -24.43 -5.38
C THR A 418 -3.84 -24.45 -6.13
N PRO A 419 -3.94 -25.12 -7.29
CA PRO A 419 -5.17 -25.21 -8.08
C PRO A 419 -6.39 -25.79 -7.37
#